data_AF-A0A4Q8QRX9-F1
#
_entry.id   AF-A0A4Q8QRX9-F1
#
_cell.length_a   1.000
_cell.length_b   1.000
_cell.length_c   1.000
_cell.angle_alpha   90.00
_cell.angle_beta   90.00
_cell.angle_gamma   90.00
#
_symmetry.space_group_name_H-M   'P 1'
#
loop_
_entity.id
_entity.type
_entity.pdbx_description
1 polymer ?
#
loop_
_entity_poly.entity_id
_entity_poly.type
_entity_poly.pdbx_seq_one_letter_code
_entity_poly.pdbx_strand_id
1 'polypeptide(L)'
;MMNLIMPLKEKSPVGRAKAALAIAQNKDAIYAGLDNVGTVHFARFVIVGDNICMFSVYDGDFTNYIRDFIATIGSVFNAVVELVEGGEAVIPCEHNVEAFIQWVHERDLYQVPDTATDLLRDQEALNGDKAASGNDDLRLLPRKVVLQLRANANVSLGSGYRAYPGFSAAQVRNQLGIGW
;
A
#
# COMPACT_ATOMS: atom_id res chain seq x y z
N MET A 1 2.86 4.12 6.01
CA MET A 1 3.26 3.26 4.88
C MET A 1 2.01 2.61 4.35
N MET A 2 1.92 2.42 3.04
CA MET A 2 0.84 1.72 2.35
C MET A 2 1.45 0.83 1.28
N ASN A 3 0.99 -0.41 1.20
CA ASN A 3 1.49 -1.41 0.27
C ASN A 3 0.30 -2.14 -0.37
N LEU A 4 -0.14 -1.63 -1.52
CA LEU A 4 -1.29 -2.15 -2.23
C LEU A 4 -0.91 -3.38 -3.06
N ILE A 5 -1.75 -4.42 -2.97
CA ILE A 5 -1.67 -5.59 -3.85
C ILE A 5 -2.96 -5.65 -4.67
N MET A 6 -2.86 -5.35 -5.96
CA MET A 6 -4.01 -5.16 -6.84
C MET A 6 -3.98 -6.18 -7.99
N PRO A 7 -4.83 -7.22 -7.95
CA PRO A 7 -4.89 -8.22 -9.01
C PRO A 7 -5.28 -7.62 -10.36
N LEU A 8 -4.58 -8.00 -11.42
CA LEU A 8 -4.93 -7.60 -12.79
C LEU A 8 -6.23 -8.28 -13.24
N LYS A 9 -7.08 -7.53 -13.94
CA LYS A 9 -8.23 -8.11 -14.66
C LYS A 9 -7.79 -9.16 -15.68
N GLU A 10 -6.73 -8.83 -16.43
CA GLU A 10 -6.15 -9.71 -17.44
C GLU A 10 -4.84 -10.32 -16.91
N LYS A 11 -4.91 -11.52 -16.34
CA LYS A 11 -3.78 -12.26 -15.74
C LYS A 11 -2.89 -12.94 -16.80
N SER A 12 -2.66 -12.26 -17.91
CA SER A 12 -1.90 -12.73 -19.06
C SER A 12 -0.61 -11.91 -19.22
N PRO A 13 0.37 -12.38 -20.03
CA PRO A 13 1.48 -11.52 -20.44
C PRO A 13 1.03 -10.20 -21.10
N VAL A 14 -0.09 -10.22 -21.84
CA VAL A 14 -0.64 -9.03 -22.50
C VAL A 14 -1.21 -8.04 -21.47
N GLY A 15 -1.95 -8.52 -20.47
CA GLY A 15 -2.46 -7.67 -19.39
C GLY A 15 -1.33 -7.02 -18.59
N ARG A 16 -0.26 -7.77 -18.29
CA ARG A 16 0.96 -7.23 -17.65
C ARG A 16 1.66 -6.19 -18.52
N ALA A 17 1.74 -6.42 -19.83
CA ALA A 17 2.30 -5.44 -20.77
C ALA A 17 1.46 -4.14 -20.82
N LYS A 18 0.13 -4.24 -20.81
CA LYS A 18 -0.77 -3.08 -20.72
C LYS A 18 -0.56 -2.30 -19.42
N ALA A 19 -0.44 -3.00 -18.29
CA ALA A 19 -0.15 -2.36 -17.01
C ALA A 19 1.21 -1.63 -17.01
N ALA A 20 2.26 -2.28 -17.54
CA ALA A 20 3.57 -1.65 -17.68
C ALA A 20 3.50 -0.40 -18.57
N LEU A 21 2.74 -0.48 -19.68
CA LEU A 21 2.55 0.65 -20.59
C LEU A 21 1.79 1.81 -19.91
N ALA A 22 0.71 1.51 -19.19
CA ALA A 22 -0.07 2.53 -18.47
C ALA A 22 0.79 3.27 -17.44
N ILE A 23 1.62 2.56 -16.68
CA ILE A 23 2.56 3.17 -15.72
C ILE A 23 3.61 4.02 -16.46
N ALA A 24 4.16 3.50 -17.56
CA ALA A 24 5.18 4.21 -18.33
C ALA A 24 4.65 5.50 -18.99
N GLN A 25 3.43 5.47 -19.53
CA GLN A 25 2.77 6.62 -20.14
C GLN A 25 2.45 7.72 -19.14
N ASN A 26 2.23 7.37 -17.87
CA ASN A 26 1.91 8.30 -16.81
C ASN A 26 3.12 8.66 -15.93
N LYS A 27 4.34 8.26 -16.30
CA LYS A 27 5.55 8.43 -15.48
C LYS A 27 5.75 9.87 -15.01
N ASP A 28 5.61 10.84 -15.90
CA ASP A 28 5.85 12.26 -15.57
C ASP A 28 4.76 12.80 -14.62
N ALA A 29 3.51 12.41 -14.82
CA ALA A 29 2.40 12.76 -13.93
C ALA A 29 2.56 12.10 -12.55
N ILE A 30 3.03 10.84 -12.49
CA ILE A 30 3.39 10.16 -11.25
C ILE A 30 4.46 10.97 -10.53
N TYR A 31 5.56 11.29 -11.19
CA TYR A 31 6.66 12.04 -10.56
C TYR A 31 6.23 13.41 -10.07
N ALA A 32 5.52 14.18 -10.91
CA ALA A 32 4.97 15.48 -10.51
C ALA A 32 4.01 15.35 -9.32
N GLY A 33 3.22 14.29 -9.27
CA GLY A 33 2.36 13.99 -8.13
C GLY A 33 3.12 13.78 -6.84
N LEU A 34 4.08 12.85 -6.88
CA LEU A 34 4.90 12.50 -5.73
C LEU A 34 5.73 13.69 -5.23
N ASP A 35 6.17 14.57 -6.13
CA ASP A 35 6.91 15.79 -5.79
C ASP A 35 6.03 16.83 -5.08
N ASN A 36 4.75 16.93 -5.45
CA ASN A 36 3.84 17.93 -4.90
C ASN A 36 3.14 17.47 -3.61
N VAL A 37 3.03 16.16 -3.38
CA VAL A 37 2.52 15.64 -2.11
C VAL A 37 3.67 15.64 -1.08
N GLY A 38 3.80 16.76 -0.36
CA GLY A 38 4.91 17.02 0.57
C GLY A 38 5.07 16.04 1.74
N THR A 39 4.13 15.11 1.92
CA THR A 39 4.17 14.04 2.92
C THR A 39 4.80 12.75 2.39
N VAL A 40 5.12 12.63 1.09
CA VAL A 40 5.66 11.39 0.48
C VAL A 40 7.18 11.31 0.62
N HIS A 41 7.66 10.20 1.20
CA HIS A 41 9.08 9.86 1.18
C HIS A 41 9.43 8.94 0.02
N PHE A 42 8.49 8.07 -0.36
CA PHE A 42 8.69 7.07 -1.40
C PHE A 42 7.35 6.63 -1.96
N ALA A 43 7.25 6.45 -3.27
CA ALA A 43 6.19 5.65 -3.87
C ALA A 43 6.68 4.98 -5.15
N ARG A 44 6.22 3.75 -5.40
CA ARG A 44 6.56 3.01 -6.61
C ARG A 44 5.47 2.02 -7.00
N PHE A 45 5.19 1.96 -8.30
CA PHE A 45 4.43 0.87 -8.89
C PHE A 45 5.37 -0.25 -9.36
N VAL A 46 4.98 -1.50 -9.12
CA VAL A 46 5.68 -2.70 -9.60
C VAL A 46 4.65 -3.73 -10.08
N ILE A 47 5.07 -4.64 -10.95
CA ILE A 47 4.26 -5.79 -11.34
C ILE A 47 4.88 -7.03 -10.69
N VAL A 48 4.10 -7.76 -9.89
CA VAL A 48 4.54 -8.98 -9.19
C VAL A 48 3.54 -10.09 -9.45
N GLY A 49 3.98 -11.10 -10.21
CA GLY A 49 3.09 -12.15 -10.70
C GLY A 49 1.98 -11.53 -11.57
N ASP A 50 0.73 -11.76 -11.16
CA ASP A 50 -0.48 -11.24 -11.83
C ASP A 50 -1.08 -10.01 -11.12
N ASN A 51 -0.28 -9.31 -10.32
CA ASN A 51 -0.70 -8.12 -9.57
C ASN A 51 0.08 -6.89 -10.00
N ILE A 52 -0.60 -5.74 -9.99
CA ILE A 52 0.04 -4.43 -9.86
C ILE A 52 0.15 -4.16 -8.36
N CYS A 53 1.35 -3.83 -7.89
CA CYS A 53 1.55 -3.40 -6.52
C CYS A 53 1.97 -1.93 -6.48
N MET A 54 1.51 -1.21 -5.47
CA MET A 54 2.00 0.14 -5.17
C MET A 54 2.54 0.14 -3.75
N PHE A 55 3.82 0.45 -3.60
CA PHE A 55 4.46 0.59 -2.30
C PHE A 55 4.74 2.05 -2.04
N SER A 56 4.31 2.57 -0.90
CA SER A 56 4.55 3.95 -0.53
C SER A 56 4.83 4.14 0.96
N VAL A 57 5.58 5.20 1.23
CA VAL A 57 5.93 5.67 2.56
C VAL A 57 5.64 7.15 2.61
N TYR A 58 4.91 7.53 3.65
CA TYR A 58 4.43 8.89 3.85
C TYR A 58 4.28 9.19 5.32
N ASP A 59 4.32 10.48 5.64
CA ASP A 59 3.99 11.03 6.95
C ASP A 59 2.47 11.27 7.07
N GLY A 60 1.96 11.08 8.29
CA GLY A 60 0.58 11.42 8.63
C GLY A 60 -0.43 10.29 8.44
N ASP A 61 -1.70 10.69 8.34
CA ASP A 61 -2.85 9.79 8.33
C ASP A 61 -3.12 9.19 6.94
N PHE A 62 -3.56 7.92 6.90
CA PHE A 62 -3.86 7.19 5.67
C PHE A 62 -4.93 7.89 4.83
N THR A 63 -6.03 8.33 5.43
CA THR A 63 -7.14 8.95 4.69
C THR A 63 -6.71 10.26 4.04
N ASN A 64 -5.99 11.10 4.79
CA ASN A 64 -5.48 12.36 4.24
C ASN A 64 -4.46 12.13 3.13
N TYR A 65 -3.55 11.17 3.32
CA TYR A 65 -2.59 10.76 2.29
C TYR A 65 -3.27 10.36 0.98
N ILE A 66 -4.31 9.52 1.03
CA ILE A 66 -5.04 9.11 -0.19
C ILE A 66 -5.77 10.29 -0.83
N ARG A 67 -6.37 11.19 -0.04
CA ARG A 67 -7.03 12.40 -0.58
C ARG A 67 -6.06 13.30 -1.34
N ASP A 68 -4.90 13.57 -0.76
CA ASP A 68 -3.87 14.40 -1.39
C ASP A 68 -3.35 13.76 -2.69
N PHE A 69 -3.25 12.43 -2.71
CA PHE A 69 -2.89 11.68 -3.92
C PHE A 69 -3.94 11.77 -5.01
N ILE A 70 -5.22 11.56 -4.69
CA ILE A 70 -6.31 11.66 -5.68
C ILE A 70 -6.36 13.07 -6.27
N ALA A 71 -6.21 14.10 -5.43
CA ALA A 71 -6.24 15.49 -5.88
C ALA A 71 -5.11 15.82 -6.87
N THR A 72 -3.96 15.16 -6.73
CA THR A 72 -2.76 15.48 -7.52
C THR A 72 -2.56 14.55 -8.72
N ILE A 73 -2.89 13.25 -8.58
CA ILE A 73 -2.67 12.21 -9.59
C ILE A 73 -3.86 11.26 -9.80
N GLY A 74 -5.08 11.72 -9.54
CA GLY A 74 -6.29 10.91 -9.73
C GLY A 74 -6.42 10.29 -11.14
N SER A 75 -6.05 11.04 -12.18
CA SER A 75 -6.08 10.54 -13.57
C SER A 75 -5.14 9.35 -13.81
N VAL A 76 -3.97 9.34 -13.14
CA VAL A 76 -3.04 8.22 -13.18
C VAL A 76 -3.63 7.01 -12.47
N PHE A 77 -4.22 7.22 -11.29
CA PHE A 77 -4.90 6.14 -10.58
C PHE A 77 -6.04 5.56 -11.40
N ASN A 78 -6.85 6.39 -12.05
CA ASN A 78 -7.90 5.92 -12.94
C ASN A 78 -7.34 4.99 -14.04
N ALA A 79 -6.23 5.37 -14.68
CA ALA A 79 -5.59 4.54 -15.71
C ALA A 79 -5.04 3.20 -15.18
N VAL A 80 -4.49 3.18 -13.96
CA VAL A 80 -3.97 1.95 -13.34
C VAL A 80 -5.11 1.07 -12.82
N VAL A 81 -6.07 1.66 -12.12
CA VAL A 81 -7.21 0.99 -11.48
C VAL A 81 -8.16 0.41 -12.52
N GLU A 82 -8.24 0.99 -13.72
CA GLU A 82 -9.01 0.43 -14.84
C GLU A 82 -8.57 -1.00 -15.19
N LEU A 83 -7.29 -1.29 -14.97
CA LEU A 83 -6.67 -2.59 -15.24
C LEU A 83 -6.79 -3.58 -14.07
N VAL A 84 -7.33 -3.16 -12.92
CA VAL A 84 -7.40 -3.93 -11.66
C VAL A 84 -8.79 -4.55 -11.45
N GLU A 85 -8.84 -5.79 -10.95
CA GLU A 85 -10.09 -6.47 -10.60
C GLU A 85 -10.94 -5.65 -9.61
N GLY A 86 -12.18 -5.33 -10.02
CA GLY A 86 -13.11 -4.51 -9.24
C GLY A 86 -12.77 -3.02 -9.19
N GLY A 87 -11.88 -2.54 -10.07
CA GLY A 87 -11.51 -1.12 -10.15
C GLY A 87 -12.59 -0.21 -10.76
N GLU A 88 -13.49 -0.73 -11.62
CA GLU A 88 -14.53 0.09 -12.25
C GLU A 88 -15.49 0.76 -11.26
N ALA A 89 -15.65 0.20 -10.07
CA ALA A 89 -16.56 0.72 -9.05
C ALA A 89 -16.07 2.03 -8.41
N VAL A 90 -14.79 2.38 -8.57
CA VAL A 90 -14.16 3.52 -7.89
C VAL A 90 -13.56 4.54 -8.84
N ILE A 91 -13.77 4.39 -10.14
CA ILE A 91 -13.36 5.34 -11.19
C ILE A 91 -14.56 6.20 -11.59
N PRO A 92 -14.43 7.53 -11.74
CA PRO A 92 -13.23 8.34 -11.45
C PRO A 92 -13.02 8.48 -9.93
N CYS A 93 -11.79 8.26 -9.46
CA CYS A 93 -11.46 8.31 -8.03
C CYS A 93 -11.66 9.72 -7.42
N GLU A 94 -11.53 10.77 -8.23
CA GLU A 94 -11.72 12.16 -7.82
C GLU A 94 -13.18 12.48 -7.45
N HIS A 95 -14.14 11.73 -8.01
CA HIS A 95 -15.56 11.88 -7.72
C HIS A 95 -16.09 10.84 -6.71
N ASN A 96 -15.30 9.80 -6.43
CA ASN A 96 -15.67 8.68 -5.57
C ASN A 96 -14.68 8.53 -4.40
N VAL A 97 -14.28 9.65 -3.80
CA VAL A 97 -13.15 9.74 -2.85
C VAL A 97 -13.30 8.73 -1.70
N GLU A 98 -14.44 8.71 -1.03
CA GLU A 98 -14.70 7.82 0.11
C GLU A 98 -14.70 6.34 -0.29
N ALA A 99 -15.33 6.02 -1.44
CA ALA A 99 -15.34 4.66 -1.96
C ALA A 99 -13.94 4.21 -2.39
N PHE A 100 -13.16 5.11 -2.96
CA PHE A 100 -11.77 4.83 -3.33
C PHE A 100 -10.88 4.63 -2.10
N ILE A 101 -11.00 5.46 -1.07
CA ILE A 101 -10.27 5.30 0.20
C ILE A 101 -10.55 3.91 0.79
N GLN A 102 -11.82 3.51 0.83
CA GLN A 102 -12.22 2.19 1.32
C GLN A 102 -11.64 1.06 0.44
N TRP A 103 -11.72 1.20 -0.88
CA TRP A 103 -11.20 0.23 -1.83
C TRP A 103 -9.68 0.04 -1.72
N VAL A 104 -8.95 1.13 -1.49
CA VAL A 104 -7.52 1.13 -1.23
C VAL A 104 -7.24 0.45 0.11
N HIS A 105 -7.99 0.79 1.17
CA HIS A 105 -7.83 0.20 2.49
C HIS A 105 -8.03 -1.33 2.47
N GLU A 106 -8.99 -1.83 1.70
CA GLU A 106 -9.24 -3.27 1.52
C GLU A 106 -8.13 -4.01 0.76
N ARG A 107 -7.31 -3.27 -0.01
CA ARG A 107 -6.22 -3.80 -0.83
C ARG A 107 -4.83 -3.46 -0.27
N ASP A 108 -4.77 -2.66 0.78
CA ASP A 108 -3.56 -2.46 1.57
C ASP A 108 -3.28 -3.74 2.34
N LEU A 109 -2.05 -4.19 2.28
CA LEU A 109 -1.66 -5.41 2.97
C LEU A 109 -1.67 -5.19 4.49
N TYR A 110 -1.89 -6.28 5.21
CA TYR A 110 -1.90 -6.26 6.67
C TYR A 110 -0.48 -6.02 7.23
N GLN A 111 -0.33 -4.90 7.93
CA GLN A 111 0.93 -4.52 8.58
C GLN A 111 1.07 -5.26 9.90
N VAL A 112 2.07 -6.13 10.00
CA VAL A 112 2.33 -6.90 11.22
C VAL A 112 3.13 -6.05 12.21
N PRO A 113 2.74 -6.02 13.50
CA PRO A 113 3.46 -5.28 14.53
C PRO A 113 4.89 -5.80 14.74
N ASP A 114 5.73 -4.93 15.31
CA ASP A 114 7.15 -5.22 15.51
C ASP A 114 7.40 -6.35 16.51
N THR A 115 6.51 -6.53 17.49
CA THR A 115 6.64 -7.59 18.48
C THR A 115 5.75 -8.77 18.13
N ALA A 116 6.31 -9.98 18.26
CA ALA A 116 5.60 -11.22 17.96
C ALA A 116 4.39 -11.44 18.88
N THR A 117 4.38 -10.86 20.08
CA THR A 117 3.24 -10.90 21.01
C THR A 117 2.08 -10.04 20.54
N ASP A 118 2.34 -8.89 19.93
CA ASP A 118 1.27 -8.01 19.42
C ASP A 118 0.55 -8.66 18.24
N LEU A 119 1.27 -9.41 17.40
CA LEU A 119 0.70 -10.19 16.31
C LEU A 119 -0.37 -11.19 16.80
N LEU A 120 -0.18 -11.77 17.99
CA LEU A 120 -1.15 -12.70 18.58
C LEU A 120 -2.41 -11.96 19.06
N ARG A 121 -2.26 -10.76 19.61
CA ARG A 121 -3.37 -9.94 20.12
C ARG A 121 -4.27 -9.45 18.98
N ASP A 122 -3.70 -9.08 17.85
CA ASP A 122 -4.47 -8.69 16.67
C ASP A 122 -5.33 -9.85 16.14
N GLN A 123 -4.82 -11.08 16.20
CA GLN A 123 -5.56 -12.28 15.84
C GLN A 123 -6.73 -12.54 16.80
N GLU A 124 -6.52 -12.36 18.10
CA GLU A 124 -7.59 -12.49 19.11
C GLU A 124 -8.68 -11.45 18.89
N ALA A 125 -8.31 -10.20 18.58
CA ALA A 125 -9.25 -9.14 18.25
C ALA A 125 -10.08 -9.47 17.00
N LEU A 126 -9.47 -10.01 15.94
CA LEU A 126 -10.17 -10.46 14.73
C LEU A 126 -11.14 -11.62 14.99
N ASN A 127 -10.77 -12.56 15.86
CA ASN A 127 -11.60 -13.72 16.20
C ASN A 127 -12.66 -13.41 17.28
N GLY A 128 -12.61 -12.23 17.89
CA GLY A 128 -13.48 -11.87 19.01
C GLY A 128 -13.13 -12.58 20.33
N ASP A 129 -11.93 -13.16 20.42
CA ASP A 129 -11.43 -13.81 21.62
C ASP A 129 -10.96 -12.77 22.62
N LYS A 130 -11.39 -12.89 23.88
CA LYS A 130 -10.81 -12.11 24.99
C LYS A 130 -9.67 -12.93 25.57
N ALA A 131 -8.45 -12.39 25.54
CA ALA A 131 -7.27 -12.96 26.16
C ALA A 131 -7.53 -13.30 27.64
N ALA A 132 -8.02 -14.50 27.92
CA ALA A 132 -7.97 -15.09 29.24
C ALA A 132 -6.52 -15.55 29.42
N SER A 133 -5.74 -14.74 30.14
CA SER A 133 -4.37 -15.00 30.62
C SER A 133 -3.83 -16.40 30.33
N GLY A 134 -3.12 -16.57 29.20
CA GLY A 134 -2.51 -17.85 28.84
C GLY A 134 -2.19 -18.08 27.37
N ASN A 135 -2.66 -17.23 26.45
CA ASN A 135 -2.50 -17.46 25.02
C ASN A 135 -1.18 -16.92 24.42
N ASP A 136 -0.40 -16.16 25.21
CA ASP A 136 0.94 -15.66 24.84
C ASP A 136 2.05 -16.69 25.14
N ASP A 137 1.76 -17.99 24.99
CA ASP A 137 2.80 -19.02 25.13
C ASP A 137 3.82 -18.89 24.00
N LEU A 138 4.96 -18.25 24.32
CA LEU A 138 6.07 -18.02 23.40
C LEU A 138 6.60 -19.32 22.76
N ARG A 139 6.38 -20.47 23.40
CA ARG A 139 6.79 -21.79 22.87
C ARG A 139 5.95 -22.21 21.66
N LEU A 140 4.77 -21.62 21.46
CA LEU A 140 3.87 -21.89 20.34
C LEU A 140 4.00 -20.88 19.18
N LEU A 141 4.88 -19.87 19.31
CA LEU A 141 5.10 -18.85 18.29
C LEU A 141 5.30 -19.41 16.88
N PRO A 142 6.14 -20.46 16.64
CA PRO A 142 6.35 -20.96 15.29
C PRO A 142 5.05 -21.42 14.61
N ARG A 143 4.18 -22.13 15.34
CA ARG A 143 2.90 -22.60 14.80
C ARG A 143 1.92 -21.44 14.59
N LYS A 144 1.83 -20.50 15.53
CA LYS A 144 0.92 -19.36 15.44
C LYS A 144 1.30 -18.41 14.30
N VAL A 145 2.60 -18.13 14.14
CA VAL A 145 3.12 -17.34 13.01
C VAL A 145 2.77 -18.00 11.66
N VAL A 146 2.94 -19.32 11.53
CA VAL A 146 2.55 -20.04 10.29
C VAL A 146 1.05 -19.91 10.01
N LEU A 147 0.21 -20.07 11.02
CA LEU A 147 -1.25 -19.90 10.86
C LEU A 147 -1.60 -18.47 10.47
N GLN A 148 -0.91 -17.48 11.03
CA GLN A 148 -1.11 -16.08 10.71
C GLN A 148 -0.72 -15.74 9.27
N LEU A 149 0.44 -16.21 8.81
CA LEU A 149 0.88 -16.04 7.41
C LEU A 149 0.00 -16.82 6.42
N ARG A 150 -0.69 -17.86 6.88
CA ARG A 150 -1.72 -18.54 6.07
C ARG A 150 -3.01 -17.73 5.99
N ALA A 151 -3.46 -17.12 7.09
CA ALA A 151 -4.66 -16.31 7.13
C ALA A 151 -4.48 -14.99 6.34
N ASN A 152 -3.30 -14.39 6.44
CA ASN A 152 -2.93 -13.16 5.75
C ASN A 152 -1.75 -13.45 4.81
N ALA A 153 -2.07 -13.79 3.55
CA ALA A 153 -1.06 -14.14 2.56
C ALA A 153 -0.18 -12.93 2.16
N ASN A 154 -0.73 -11.71 2.24
CA ASN A 154 -0.02 -10.47 1.98
C ASN A 154 0.25 -9.75 3.30
N VAL A 155 1.50 -9.79 3.77
CA VAL A 155 1.93 -9.25 5.06
C VAL A 155 3.22 -8.44 4.90
N SER A 156 3.31 -7.32 5.61
CA SER A 156 4.52 -6.51 5.74
C SER A 156 4.99 -6.64 7.17
N LEU A 157 6.26 -6.98 7.32
CA LEU A 157 6.87 -7.19 8.62
C LEU A 157 7.43 -5.85 9.12
N GLY A 158 6.97 -5.38 10.28
CA GLY A 158 7.33 -4.06 10.82
C GLY A 158 8.84 -3.82 10.99
N SER A 159 9.62 -4.86 11.31
CA SER A 159 11.08 -4.76 11.46
C SER A 159 11.87 -4.73 10.14
N GLY A 160 11.22 -4.95 9.00
CA GLY A 160 11.87 -5.12 7.69
C GLY A 160 12.19 -3.82 6.96
N TYR A 161 11.69 -2.66 7.42
CA TYR A 161 11.86 -1.40 6.71
C TYR A 161 11.90 -0.20 7.66
N ARG A 162 12.87 0.70 7.48
CA ARG A 162 12.94 2.00 8.14
C ARG A 162 13.06 3.10 7.09
N ALA A 163 12.12 4.02 7.07
CA ALA A 163 12.30 5.32 6.41
C ALA A 163 12.74 6.36 7.45
N TYR A 164 13.46 7.38 7.01
CA TYR A 164 13.85 8.48 7.88
C TYR A 164 12.68 9.46 8.01
N PRO A 165 12.11 9.62 9.21
CA PRO A 165 11.02 10.57 9.42
C PRO A 165 11.50 12.00 9.23
N GLY A 166 10.62 12.86 8.69
CA GLY A 166 10.78 14.31 8.73
C GLY A 166 11.36 14.99 7.48
N PHE A 167 11.76 14.24 6.45
CA PHE A 167 12.13 14.83 5.16
C PHE A 167 11.58 14.02 3.98
N SER A 168 10.72 14.64 3.17
CA SER A 168 10.22 14.07 1.92
C SER A 168 11.33 13.99 0.87
N ALA A 169 11.14 13.14 -0.15
CA ALA A 169 12.12 13.03 -1.25
C ALA A 169 12.33 14.39 -1.94
N ALA A 170 11.24 15.15 -2.13
CA ALA A 170 11.28 16.49 -2.70
C ALA A 170 12.12 17.46 -1.83
N GLN A 171 11.94 17.44 -0.50
CA GLN A 171 12.71 18.29 0.42
C GLN A 171 14.21 17.97 0.39
N VAL A 172 14.59 16.69 0.38
CA VAL A 172 15.99 16.27 0.33
C VAL A 172 16.65 16.72 -0.97
N ARG A 173 16.00 16.52 -2.12
CA ARG A 173 16.55 16.92 -3.43
C ARG A 173 16.75 18.42 -3.55
N ASN A 174 15.75 19.19 -3.12
CA ASN A 174 15.82 20.65 -3.11
C ASN A 174 17.01 21.14 -2.26
N GLN A 175 17.20 20.58 -1.07
CA GLN A 175 18.36 20.93 -0.23
C GLN A 175 19.70 20.57 -0.84
N LEU A 176 19.79 19.45 -1.55
CA LEU A 176 21.05 19.01 -2.16
C LEU A 176 21.38 19.75 -3.46
N GLY A 177 20.53 20.68 -3.92
CA GLY A 177 20.70 21.35 -5.21
C GLY A 177 20.66 20.39 -6.39
N ILE A 178 20.22 19.16 -6.14
CA ILE A 178 19.97 18.16 -7.16
C ILE A 178 18.60 18.51 -7.69
N GLY A 179 18.56 19.43 -8.66
CA GLY A 179 17.40 19.55 -9.54
C GLY A 179 17.00 18.17 -10.08
N TRP A 180 15.83 18.07 -10.69
CA TRP A 180 15.49 16.85 -11.43
C TRP A 180 16.21 16.82 -12.78
#